data_AF-A0AAD7NRG8-F1
#
_entry.id   AF-A0AAD7NRG8-F1
#
_cell.length_a   1.000
_cell.length_b   1.000
_cell.length_c   1.000
_cell.angle_alpha   90.00
_cell.angle_beta   90.00
_cell.angle_gamma   90.00
#
_symmetry.space_group_name_H-M   'P 1'
#
loop_
_entity.id
_entity.type
_entity.pdbx_description
1 polymer ?
#
loop_
_entity_poly.entity_id
_entity_poly.type
_entity_poly.pdbx_seq_one_letter_code
_entity_poly.pdbx_strand_id
1 'polypeptide(L)'
;MLKVLFATLAYQLAENHSPFGPEILQAVERYPSIVGREIDVQLQKLIIEPCQSLTNSQAAILLVDGLDECQDEHIQQQIPRLIGHAAFQCPTGIRIIVASRPEPRIGDIVAEPSFNQLLNLINVEQSFDDVRTYLLDEFGCILHEHRQTMKEVQIPWPSPDILDNLVEKSSGYFVYASSHQICG
;
A
#
# COMPACT_ATOMS: atom_id res chain seq x y z
N MET A 1 16.39 2.74 5.73
CA MET A 1 15.49 2.88 4.57
C MET A 1 14.50 4.02 4.76
N LEU A 2 13.85 4.17 5.92
CA LEU A 2 12.77 5.14 6.12
C LEU A 2 13.17 6.57 6.54
N LYS A 3 14.46 6.84 6.85
CA LYS A 3 14.95 8.21 7.07
C LYS A 3 14.73 9.14 5.88
N VAL A 4 14.50 8.60 4.68
CA VAL A 4 14.28 9.36 3.45
C VAL A 4 12.88 9.12 2.87
N LEU A 5 11.92 8.61 3.67
CA LEU A 5 10.56 8.34 3.19
C LEU A 5 9.95 9.57 2.53
N PHE A 6 9.86 10.69 3.26
CA PHE A 6 9.24 11.90 2.73
C PHE A 6 10.07 12.59 1.65
N ALA A 7 11.40 12.49 1.70
CA ALA A 7 12.24 12.91 0.57
C ALA A 7 11.95 12.11 -0.71
N THR A 8 11.75 10.78 -0.58
CA THR A 8 11.41 9.90 -1.71
C THR A 8 10.02 10.21 -2.25
N LEU A 9 9.04 10.35 -1.36
CA LEU A 9 7.67 10.74 -1.75
C LEU A 9 7.66 12.12 -2.43
N ALA A 10 8.41 13.08 -1.91
CA ALA A 10 8.51 14.41 -2.51
C ALA A 10 9.15 14.38 -3.90
N TYR A 11 10.22 13.60 -4.07
CA TYR A 11 10.83 13.40 -5.38
C TYR A 11 9.83 12.79 -6.38
N GLN A 12 9.15 11.71 -6.00
CA GLN A 12 8.13 11.08 -6.83
C GLN A 12 6.95 12.02 -7.13
N LEU A 13 6.57 12.85 -6.16
CA LEU A 13 5.50 13.82 -6.33
C LEU A 13 5.90 14.94 -7.30
N ALA A 14 7.13 15.44 -7.21
CA ALA A 14 7.66 16.44 -8.13
C ALA A 14 7.73 15.94 -9.58
N GLU A 15 8.11 14.67 -9.78
CA GLU A 15 8.20 14.04 -11.11
C GLU A 15 6.82 13.74 -11.72
N ASN A 16 5.85 13.29 -10.91
CA ASN A 16 4.58 12.76 -11.41
C ASN A 16 3.40 13.74 -11.29
N HIS A 17 3.53 14.81 -10.51
CA HIS A 17 2.47 15.81 -10.31
C HIS A 17 3.00 17.21 -10.56
N SER A 18 2.76 17.71 -11.78
CA SER A 18 3.37 18.94 -12.30
C SER A 18 3.26 20.17 -11.36
N PRO A 19 2.12 20.42 -10.68
CA PRO A 19 2.02 21.49 -9.69
C PRO A 19 3.03 21.44 -8.53
N PHE A 20 3.38 20.25 -8.03
CA PHE A 20 4.27 20.13 -6.88
C PHE A 20 5.75 20.33 -7.21
N GLY A 21 6.16 20.07 -8.46
CA GLY A 21 7.56 20.13 -8.87
C GLY A 21 8.27 21.44 -8.50
N PRO A 22 7.76 22.62 -8.91
CA PRO A 22 8.39 23.90 -8.60
C PRO A 22 8.46 24.20 -7.09
N GLU A 23 7.40 23.88 -6.35
CA GLU A 23 7.30 24.13 -4.92
C GLU A 23 8.30 23.28 -4.12
N ILE A 24 8.43 22.00 -4.49
CA ILE A 24 9.40 21.08 -3.88
C ILE A 24 10.83 21.48 -4.25
N LEU A 25 11.08 21.86 -5.50
CA LEU A 25 12.39 22.34 -5.93
C LEU A 25 12.83 23.57 -5.12
N GLN A 26 11.93 24.55 -4.96
CA GLN A 26 12.19 25.74 -4.15
C GLN A 26 12.50 25.37 -2.68
N ALA A 27 11.78 24.40 -2.11
CA ALA A 27 12.05 23.92 -0.76
C ALA A 27 13.46 23.30 -0.63
N VAL A 28 13.90 22.51 -1.62
CA VAL A 28 15.24 21.89 -1.64
C VAL A 28 16.34 22.95 -1.83
N GLU A 29 16.14 23.93 -2.71
CA GLU A 29 17.09 25.03 -2.91
C GLU A 29 17.27 25.86 -1.63
N ARG A 30 16.17 26.10 -0.90
CA ARG A 30 16.19 26.83 0.37
C ARG A 30 16.77 26.00 1.52
N TYR A 31 16.61 24.69 1.50
CA TYR A 31 17.09 23.77 2.53
C TYR A 31 17.91 22.62 1.93
N PRO A 32 19.16 22.84 1.47
CA PRO A 32 19.93 21.83 0.75
C PRO A 32 20.22 20.55 1.54
N SER A 33 20.24 20.63 2.87
CA SER A 33 20.48 19.49 3.76
C SER A 33 19.21 18.73 4.16
N ILE A 34 18.05 19.04 3.58
CA ILE A 34 16.73 18.56 4.05
C ILE A 34 16.61 17.03 4.08
N VAL A 35 17.24 16.33 3.13
CA VAL A 35 17.24 14.86 3.05
C VAL A 35 17.90 14.19 4.26
N GLY A 36 18.83 14.88 4.92
CA GLY A 36 19.50 14.39 6.13
C GLY A 36 18.81 14.79 7.44
N ARG A 37 17.69 15.50 7.39
CA ARG A 37 16.97 15.98 8.59
C ARG A 37 16.00 14.92 9.11
N GLU A 38 15.49 15.16 10.31
CA GLU A 38 14.43 14.36 10.91
C GLU A 38 13.19 14.26 9.99
N ILE A 39 12.49 13.14 10.10
CA ILE A 39 11.41 12.74 9.19
C ILE A 39 10.22 13.71 9.23
N ASP A 40 9.93 14.30 10.40
CA ASP A 40 8.92 15.33 10.59
C ASP A 40 9.28 16.64 9.86
N VAL A 41 10.56 17.04 9.90
CA VAL A 41 11.06 18.22 9.18
C VAL A 41 10.96 17.99 7.67
N GLN A 42 11.30 16.79 7.20
CA GLN A 42 11.13 16.43 5.79
C GLN A 42 9.66 16.50 5.37
N LEU A 43 8.73 15.92 6.14
CA LEU A 43 7.31 16.00 5.85
C LEU A 43 6.85 17.46 5.74
N GLN A 44 7.20 18.27 6.74
CA GLN A 44 6.76 19.65 6.81
C GLN A 44 7.24 20.46 5.59
N LYS A 45 8.52 20.35 5.26
CA LYS A 45 9.15 21.17 4.21
C LYS A 45 8.91 20.67 2.79
N LEU A 46 8.82 19.35 2.60
CA LEU A 46 8.77 18.75 1.27
C LEU A 46 7.38 18.34 0.83
N ILE A 47 6.41 18.24 1.76
CA ILE A 47 5.05 17.77 1.45
C ILE A 47 4.01 18.80 1.89
N ILE A 48 3.98 19.17 3.18
CA ILE A 48 2.92 20.04 3.73
C ILE A 48 3.02 21.46 3.18
N GLU A 49 4.19 22.11 3.30
CA GLU A 49 4.37 23.49 2.81
C GLU A 49 4.10 23.61 1.30
N PRO A 50 4.68 22.74 0.43
CA PRO A 50 4.34 22.71 -0.99
C PRO A 50 2.86 22.47 -1.28
N CYS A 51 2.19 21.61 -0.52
CA CYS A 51 0.77 21.40 -0.71
C CYS A 51 -0.06 22.65 -0.33
N GLN A 52 0.32 23.35 0.73
CA GLN A 52 -0.39 24.55 1.20
C GLN A 52 -0.22 25.75 0.27
N SER A 53 0.90 25.83 -0.46
CA SER A 53 1.09 26.88 -1.48
C SER A 53 0.26 26.64 -2.75
N LEU A 54 -0.13 25.39 -3.01
CA LEU A 54 -0.96 25.04 -4.15
C LEU A 54 -2.44 25.29 -3.87
N THR A 55 -3.01 26.27 -4.59
CA THR A 55 -4.46 26.53 -4.59
C THR A 55 -5.12 25.87 -5.81
N ASN A 56 -6.29 25.26 -5.62
CA ASN A 56 -7.12 24.66 -6.69
C ASN A 56 -6.44 23.56 -7.54
N SER A 57 -5.45 22.85 -7.00
CA SER A 57 -4.83 21.72 -7.68
C SER A 57 -5.61 20.43 -7.46
N GLN A 58 -5.57 19.52 -8.44
CA GLN A 58 -6.09 18.16 -8.25
C GLN A 58 -5.27 17.44 -7.18
N ALA A 59 -5.95 16.78 -6.24
CA ALA A 59 -5.28 16.07 -5.15
C ALA A 59 -4.28 15.04 -5.70
N ALA A 60 -3.05 15.08 -5.20
CA ALA A 60 -2.07 14.03 -5.44
C ALA A 60 -2.37 12.80 -4.58
N ILE A 61 -2.08 11.61 -5.08
CA ILE A 61 -2.18 10.37 -4.30
C ILE A 61 -0.77 9.89 -3.96
N LEU A 62 -0.50 9.72 -2.67
CA LEU A 62 0.74 9.12 -2.17
C LEU A 62 0.43 7.72 -1.66
N LEU A 63 1.12 6.72 -2.18
CA LEU A 63 1.01 5.33 -1.72
C LEU A 63 2.24 4.98 -0.88
N VAL A 64 2.00 4.47 0.33
CA VAL A 64 3.04 3.90 1.19
C VAL A 64 2.70 2.43 1.38
N ASP A 65 3.49 1.55 0.78
CA ASP A 65 3.30 0.10 0.86
C ASP A 65 4.34 -0.53 1.80
N GLY A 66 3.95 -1.62 2.47
CA GLY A 66 4.81 -2.39 3.36
C GLY A 66 5.26 -1.65 4.62
N LEU A 67 4.40 -0.83 5.25
CA LEU A 67 4.79 -0.10 6.48
C LEU A 67 5.20 -1.05 7.62
N ASP A 68 4.63 -2.24 7.67
CA ASP A 68 4.97 -3.29 8.63
C ASP A 68 6.40 -3.84 8.46
N GLU A 69 7.03 -3.68 7.30
CA GLU A 69 8.42 -4.14 7.06
C GLU A 69 9.46 -3.17 7.67
N CYS A 70 9.02 -2.10 8.33
CA CYS A 70 9.88 -1.15 9.02
C CYS A 70 10.60 -1.79 10.22
N GLN A 71 11.92 -2.00 10.09
CA GLN A 71 12.73 -2.53 11.19
C GLN A 71 12.95 -1.56 12.36
N ASP A 72 12.75 -0.27 12.16
CA ASP A 72 12.85 0.73 13.23
C ASP A 72 11.47 0.95 13.86
N GLU A 73 11.25 0.36 15.03
CA GLU A 73 9.95 0.43 15.72
C GLU A 73 9.52 1.87 16.03
N HIS A 74 10.47 2.78 16.29
CA HIS A 74 10.15 4.17 16.58
C HIS A 74 9.61 4.89 15.35
N ILE A 75 10.28 4.70 14.21
CA ILE A 75 9.86 5.27 12.92
C ILE A 75 8.53 4.65 12.48
N GLN A 76 8.33 3.35 12.66
CA GLN A 76 7.09 2.64 12.31
C GLN A 76 5.87 3.25 13.01
N GLN A 77 6.01 3.61 14.29
CA GLN A 77 4.95 4.24 15.08
C GLN A 77 4.74 5.72 14.74
N GLN A 78 5.78 6.41 14.29
CA GLN A 78 5.70 7.82 13.91
C GLN A 78 5.01 8.04 12.56
N ILE A 79 5.26 7.17 11.57
CA ILE A 79 4.76 7.36 10.20
C ILE A 79 3.24 7.53 10.12
N PRO A 80 2.39 6.68 10.76
CA PRO A 80 0.94 6.89 10.74
C PRO A 80 0.54 8.28 11.27
N ARG A 81 1.16 8.74 12.35
CA ARG A 81 0.89 10.05 12.98
C ARG A 81 1.27 11.20 12.06
N LEU A 82 2.43 11.09 11.43
CA LEU A 82 2.92 12.06 10.46
C LEU A 82 2.03 12.13 9.21
N ILE A 83 1.59 10.98 8.70
CA ILE A 83 0.66 10.88 7.57
C ILE A 83 -0.70 11.50 7.93
N GLY A 84 -1.25 11.18 9.11
CA GLY A 84 -2.49 11.77 9.60
C GLY A 84 -2.38 13.29 9.74
N HIS A 85 -1.25 13.78 10.25
CA HIS A 85 -0.98 15.22 10.34
C HIS A 85 -0.94 15.87 8.95
N ALA A 86 -0.25 15.26 7.98
CA ALA A 86 -0.20 15.75 6.61
C ALA A 86 -1.60 15.81 5.98
N ALA A 87 -2.39 14.74 6.09
CA ALA A 87 -3.75 14.68 5.56
C ALA A 87 -4.66 15.77 6.16
N PHE A 88 -4.52 16.06 7.46
CA PHE A 88 -5.25 17.14 8.12
C PHE A 88 -4.82 18.53 7.64
N GLN A 89 -3.52 18.77 7.43
CA GLN A 89 -2.99 20.05 6.95
C GLN A 89 -3.27 20.30 5.45
N CYS A 90 -3.55 19.23 4.70
CA CYS A 90 -3.67 19.21 3.24
C CYS A 90 -4.91 18.49 2.71
N PRO A 91 -6.13 18.81 3.20
CA PRO A 91 -7.33 18.00 2.95
C PRO A 91 -7.75 17.92 1.48
N THR A 92 -7.36 18.91 0.66
CA THR A 92 -7.68 18.99 -0.77
C THR A 92 -6.47 18.77 -1.68
N GLY A 93 -5.25 18.88 -1.17
CA GLY A 93 -4.02 18.80 -1.96
C GLY A 93 -3.43 17.41 -2.05
N ILE A 94 -3.63 16.57 -1.03
CA ILE A 94 -3.02 15.23 -0.94
C ILE A 94 -4.00 14.22 -0.36
N ARG A 95 -3.99 13.01 -0.92
CA ARG A 95 -4.58 11.81 -0.35
C ARG A 95 -3.48 10.78 -0.13
N ILE A 96 -3.47 10.15 1.03
CA ILE A 96 -2.42 9.17 1.37
C ILE A 96 -3.09 7.81 1.59
N ILE A 97 -2.58 6.79 0.91
CA ILE A 97 -2.98 5.40 1.07
C ILE A 97 -1.81 4.68 1.71
N VAL A 98 -2.06 4.02 2.85
CA VAL A 98 -1.07 3.19 3.54
C VAL A 98 -1.52 1.75 3.47
N ALA A 99 -0.70 0.90 2.88
CA ALA A 99 -0.88 -0.55 2.86
C ALA A 99 0.12 -1.18 3.84
N SER A 100 -0.39 -2.06 4.70
CA SER A 100 0.37 -2.69 5.77
C SER A 100 -0.33 -3.96 6.22
N ARG A 101 0.43 -4.95 6.71
CA ARG A 101 -0.14 -6.04 7.51
C ARG A 101 -0.74 -5.49 8.82
N PRO A 102 -1.74 -6.19 9.41
CA PRO A 102 -2.39 -5.78 10.66
C PRO A 102 -1.48 -6.05 11.87
N GLU A 103 -0.35 -5.34 11.95
CA GLU A 103 0.51 -5.41 13.11
C GLU A 103 -0.14 -4.69 14.31
N PRO A 104 -0.13 -5.28 15.52
CA PRO A 104 -0.81 -4.72 16.69
C PRO A 104 -0.46 -3.26 16.94
N ARG A 105 0.81 -2.89 16.80
CA ARG A 105 1.31 -1.53 17.03
C ARG A 105 0.73 -0.51 16.05
N ILE A 106 0.58 -0.88 14.78
CA ILE A 106 -0.02 -0.03 13.76
C ILE A 106 -1.54 0.05 14.01
N GLY A 107 -2.16 -1.08 14.35
CA GLY A 107 -3.57 -1.16 14.72
C GLY A 107 -3.93 -0.26 15.90
N ASP A 108 -3.14 -0.28 16.97
CA ASP A 108 -3.36 0.55 18.16
C ASP A 108 -3.35 2.04 17.84
N ILE A 109 -2.42 2.50 16.99
CA ILE A 109 -2.32 3.92 16.59
C ILE A 109 -3.51 4.32 15.73
N VAL A 110 -3.90 3.47 14.78
CA VAL A 110 -5.03 3.73 13.87
C VAL A 110 -6.37 3.72 14.62
N ALA A 111 -6.47 2.97 15.72
CA ALA A 111 -7.62 2.95 16.61
C ALA A 111 -7.72 4.18 17.53
N GLU A 112 -6.70 5.05 17.58
CA GLU A 112 -6.76 6.25 18.42
C GLU A 112 -7.86 7.22 17.94
N PRO A 113 -8.60 7.85 18.87
CA PRO A 113 -9.71 8.74 18.51
C PRO A 113 -9.33 9.89 17.56
N SER A 114 -8.08 10.35 17.61
CA SER A 114 -7.55 11.40 16.74
C SER A 114 -7.53 11.03 15.25
N PHE A 115 -7.57 9.73 14.93
CA PHE A 115 -7.54 9.25 13.55
C PHE A 115 -8.91 8.91 12.96
N ASN A 116 -9.95 8.77 13.80
CA ASN A 116 -11.29 8.35 13.39
C ASN A 116 -11.96 9.25 12.34
N GLN A 117 -11.51 10.50 12.19
CA GLN A 117 -12.04 11.45 11.19
C GLN A 117 -11.17 11.57 9.93
N LEU A 118 -9.95 11.03 9.96
CA LEU A 118 -8.92 11.20 8.92
C LEU A 118 -8.61 9.90 8.17
N LEU A 119 -8.96 8.74 8.76
CA LEU A 119 -8.68 7.44 8.17
C LEU A 119 -9.96 6.72 7.76
N ASN A 120 -9.93 6.22 6.54
CA ASN A 120 -10.80 5.12 6.13
C ASN A 120 -9.97 3.84 6.21
N LEU A 121 -10.08 3.12 7.33
CA LEU A 121 -9.44 1.81 7.45
C LEU A 121 -10.19 0.81 6.58
N ILE A 122 -9.51 0.27 5.56
CA ILE A 122 -10.01 -0.84 4.76
C ILE A 122 -9.26 -2.07 5.23
N ASN A 123 -9.95 -2.91 6.01
CA ASN A 123 -9.42 -4.23 6.34
C ASN A 123 -9.73 -5.16 5.16
N VAL A 124 -8.70 -5.54 4.41
CA VAL A 124 -8.84 -6.58 3.38
C VAL A 124 -8.81 -7.90 4.12
N GLU A 125 -9.98 -8.40 4.50
CA GLU A 125 -10.10 -9.65 5.24
C GLU A 125 -9.63 -10.83 4.39
N GLN A 126 -9.13 -11.86 5.07
CA GLN A 126 -8.93 -13.17 4.46
C GLN A 126 -10.27 -13.66 3.93
N SER A 127 -10.28 -14.09 2.66
CA SER A 127 -11.50 -14.55 2.01
C SER A 127 -11.26 -15.92 1.43
N PHE A 128 -11.76 -16.94 2.12
CA PHE A 128 -11.73 -18.32 1.63
C PHE A 128 -12.53 -18.45 0.32
N ASP A 129 -13.60 -17.69 0.17
CA ASP A 129 -14.45 -17.68 -1.03
C ASP A 129 -13.72 -17.06 -2.22
N ASP A 130 -12.98 -15.96 -2.02
CA ASP A 130 -12.19 -15.36 -3.10
C ASP A 130 -11.02 -16.25 -3.50
N VAL A 131 -10.33 -16.88 -2.53
CA VAL A 131 -9.27 -17.84 -2.81
C VAL A 131 -9.82 -19.06 -3.56
N ARG A 132 -10.99 -19.58 -3.16
CA ARG A 132 -11.64 -20.70 -3.86
C ARG A 132 -11.97 -20.32 -5.30
N THR A 133 -12.56 -19.14 -5.49
CA THR A 133 -12.94 -18.64 -6.81
C THR A 133 -11.72 -18.49 -7.72
N TYR A 134 -10.64 -17.91 -7.19
CA TYR A 134 -9.37 -17.77 -7.91
C TYR A 134 -8.76 -19.11 -8.29
N LEU A 135 -8.65 -20.05 -7.34
CA LEU A 135 -8.10 -21.37 -7.62
C LEU A 135 -8.92 -22.13 -8.68
N LEU A 136 -10.25 -22.04 -8.61
CA LEU A 136 -11.13 -22.64 -9.63
C LEU A 136 -10.88 -22.06 -11.03
N ASP A 137 -10.72 -20.75 -11.13
CA ASP A 137 -10.44 -20.07 -12.40
C ASP A 137 -9.07 -20.48 -12.96
N GLU A 138 -8.02 -20.42 -12.14
CA GLU A 138 -6.65 -20.80 -12.53
C GLU A 138 -6.57 -22.27 -12.97
N PHE A 139 -7.19 -23.19 -12.22
CA PHE A 139 -7.24 -24.60 -12.62
C PHE A 139 -8.05 -24.80 -13.92
N GLY A 140 -9.11 -24.00 -14.12
CA GLY A 140 -9.84 -23.94 -15.38
C GLY A 140 -8.96 -23.52 -16.55
N CYS A 141 -8.14 -22.49 -16.36
CA CYS A 141 -7.19 -22.01 -17.37
C CYS A 141 -6.14 -23.08 -17.72
N ILE A 142 -5.52 -23.71 -16.72
CA ILE A 142 -4.55 -24.79 -16.93
C ILE A 142 -5.17 -25.95 -17.73
N LEU A 143 -6.38 -26.37 -17.37
CA LEU A 143 -7.09 -27.43 -18.08
C LEU A 143 -7.37 -27.04 -19.54
N HIS A 144 -7.69 -25.78 -19.80
CA HIS A 144 -7.92 -25.25 -21.14
C HIS A 144 -6.64 -25.26 -21.99
N GLU A 145 -5.55 -24.70 -21.45
CA GLU A 145 -4.26 -24.58 -22.14
C GLU A 145 -3.63 -25.96 -22.42
N HIS A 146 -3.71 -26.87 -21.44
CA HIS A 146 -3.14 -28.21 -21.53
C HIS A 146 -4.14 -29.29 -21.92
N ARG A 147 -5.26 -28.91 -22.57
CA ARG A 147 -6.33 -29.84 -23.00
C ARG A 147 -5.86 -31.08 -23.75
N GLN A 148 -4.74 -30.99 -24.47
CA GLN A 148 -4.23 -32.12 -25.27
C GLN A 148 -3.48 -33.14 -24.40
N THR A 149 -2.76 -32.67 -23.39
CA THR A 149 -1.99 -33.49 -22.44
C THR A 149 -2.81 -33.94 -21.24
N MET A 150 -3.90 -33.23 -20.90
CA MET A 150 -4.77 -33.53 -19.75
C MET A 150 -6.07 -34.27 -20.13
N LYS A 151 -6.15 -34.91 -21.30
CA LYS A 151 -7.39 -35.58 -21.78
C LYS A 151 -7.93 -36.67 -20.86
N GLU A 152 -7.05 -37.32 -20.11
CA GLU A 152 -7.39 -38.46 -19.24
C GLU A 152 -7.64 -38.05 -17.79
N VAL A 153 -7.54 -36.75 -17.49
CA VAL A 153 -7.74 -36.23 -16.14
C VAL A 153 -9.23 -36.28 -15.78
N GLN A 154 -9.52 -36.69 -14.56
CA GLN A 154 -10.88 -36.73 -14.03
C GLN A 154 -11.44 -35.31 -13.85
N ILE A 155 -12.68 -35.10 -14.33
CA ILE A 155 -13.42 -33.84 -14.21
C ILE A 155 -14.47 -33.97 -13.09
N PRO A 156 -14.67 -32.96 -12.21
CA PRO A 156 -13.96 -31.67 -12.19
C PRO A 156 -12.50 -31.81 -11.79
N TRP A 157 -11.65 -30.97 -12.40
CA TRP A 157 -10.23 -30.88 -12.07
C TRP A 157 -9.90 -29.50 -11.51
N PRO A 158 -9.27 -29.41 -10.33
CA PRO A 158 -9.00 -30.52 -9.41
C PRO A 158 -10.30 -31.07 -8.82
N SER A 159 -10.20 -32.23 -8.15
CA SER A 159 -11.34 -32.73 -7.37
C SER A 159 -11.71 -31.74 -6.26
N PRO A 160 -12.99 -31.72 -5.82
CA PRO A 160 -13.43 -30.82 -4.75
C PRO A 160 -12.58 -30.95 -3.47
N ASP A 161 -12.20 -32.16 -3.08
CA ASP A 161 -11.37 -32.40 -1.89
C ASP A 161 -9.97 -31.76 -1.99
N ILE A 162 -9.35 -31.79 -3.18
CA ILE A 162 -8.06 -31.14 -3.40
C ILE A 162 -8.20 -29.63 -3.36
N LEU A 163 -9.25 -29.09 -3.99
CA LEU A 163 -9.54 -27.67 -3.97
C LEU A 163 -9.77 -27.18 -2.52
N ASP A 164 -10.60 -27.88 -1.76
CA ASP A 164 -10.90 -27.58 -0.36
C ASP A 164 -9.62 -27.59 0.49
N ASN A 165 -8.74 -28.59 0.28
CA ASN A 165 -7.45 -28.65 0.97
C ASN A 165 -6.54 -27.47 0.64
N LEU A 166 -6.50 -27.02 -0.62
CA LEU A 166 -5.70 -25.87 -1.04
C LEU A 166 -6.25 -24.56 -0.47
N VAL A 167 -7.57 -24.40 -0.49
CA VAL A 167 -8.26 -23.26 0.14
C VAL A 167 -7.98 -23.21 1.63
N GLU A 168 -8.09 -24.34 2.33
CA GLU A 168 -7.77 -24.43 3.76
C GLU A 168 -6.30 -24.08 4.04
N LYS A 169 -5.37 -24.65 3.26
CA LYS A 169 -3.93 -24.35 3.39
C LYS A 169 -3.58 -22.90 3.13
N SER A 170 -4.33 -22.22 2.27
CA SER A 170 -4.15 -20.78 2.03
C SER A 170 -4.42 -19.93 3.27
N SER A 171 -5.18 -20.44 4.24
CA SER A 171 -5.70 -19.64 5.37
C SER A 171 -6.39 -18.35 4.90
N GLY A 172 -7.03 -18.39 3.73
CA GLY A 172 -7.68 -17.24 3.10
C GLY A 172 -6.72 -16.16 2.56
N TYR A 173 -5.41 -16.41 2.53
CA TYR A 173 -4.43 -15.51 1.92
C TYR A 173 -4.29 -15.75 0.42
N PHE A 174 -4.65 -14.74 -0.36
CA PHE A 174 -4.55 -14.79 -1.81
C PHE A 174 -3.11 -15.01 -2.31
N VAL A 175 -2.11 -14.44 -1.63
CA VAL A 175 -0.68 -14.61 -1.96
C VAL A 175 -0.25 -16.08 -1.94
N TYR A 176 -0.84 -16.91 -1.09
CA TYR A 176 -0.54 -18.33 -1.07
C TYR A 176 -1.03 -19.01 -2.36
N ALA A 177 -2.25 -18.68 -2.77
CA ALA A 177 -2.86 -19.22 -3.99
C ALA A 177 -2.19 -18.70 -5.27
N SER A 178 -1.74 -17.44 -5.28
CA SER A 178 -1.12 -16.79 -6.45
C SER A 178 0.41 -16.87 -6.48
N SER A 179 1.04 -17.56 -5.51
CA SER A 179 2.50 -17.72 -5.40
C SER A 179 3.15 -18.32 -6.65
N HIS A 180 2.34 -18.97 -7.49
CA HIS A 180 2.70 -19.40 -8.82
C HIS A 180 1.65 -18.78 -9.72
N GLN A 181 1.98 -17.68 -10.39
CA GLN A 181 1.17 -17.19 -11.49
C GLN A 181 1.21 -18.28 -12.56
N ILE A 182 0.16 -19.09 -12.67
CA ILE A 182 0.18 -20.29 -13.53
C ILE A 182 -0.21 -19.93 -14.96
N CYS A 183 -1.06 -18.91 -15.13
CA CYS A 183 -1.40 -18.33 -16.42
C CYS A 183 -1.08 -16.83 -16.45
N GLY A 184 -0.14 -16.44 -17.32
CA GLY A 184 0.29 -15.07 -17.59
C GLY A 184 1.12 -14.99 -18.87
#